data_AF-A0A9P5J6F2-F1
#
_entry.id   AF-A0A9P5J6F2-F1
#
_cell.length_a   1.000
_cell.length_b   1.000
_cell.length_c   1.000
_cell.angle_alpha   90.00
_cell.angle_beta   90.00
_cell.angle_gamma   90.00
#
_symmetry.space_group_name_H-M   'P 1'
#
loop_
_entity.id
_entity.type
_entity.pdbx_description
1 polymer ?
#
loop_
_entity_poly.entity_id
_entity_poly.type
_entity_poly.pdbx_seq_one_letter_code
_entity_poly.pdbx_strand_id
1 'polypeptide(L)'
;MNATSAPVQTSSRALAATLHFLPFLVTPPSSNNLTTIVLVCIFIGCFSLTYKGASLRILRMVLFVIAAYFGHPLVTGDHQVSHRLAAAGIVFPGALLLLKAFDVCIVSLWDDGPPHWLRNGKRVPLPDTLFGRLVYSFDLLITNRGSSWFEGYSWD
;
A
#
# COMPACT_ATOMS: atom_id res chain seq x y z
N MET A 1 -26.39 37.45 31.42
CA MET A 1 -26.54 36.51 30.30
C MET A 1 -25.15 36.02 29.94
N ASN A 2 -24.71 34.88 30.48
CA ASN A 2 -23.39 34.31 30.18
C ASN A 2 -23.58 33.04 29.34
N ALA A 3 -23.25 33.13 28.05
CA ALA A 3 -23.18 31.98 27.16
C ALA A 3 -21.91 31.19 27.48
N THR A 4 -22.07 30.01 28.07
CA THR A 4 -21.01 29.04 28.33
C THR A 4 -20.78 28.24 27.05
N SER A 5 -19.69 28.52 26.34
CA SER A 5 -19.22 27.71 25.22
C SER A 5 -18.58 26.41 25.74
N ALA A 6 -19.24 25.27 25.50
CA ALA A 6 -18.70 23.96 25.82
C ALA A 6 -17.57 23.58 24.82
N PRO A 7 -16.41 23.08 25.28
CA PRO A 7 -15.29 22.79 24.40
C PRO A 7 -15.35 21.36 23.82
N VAL A 8 -15.14 21.27 22.51
CA VAL A 8 -14.30 20.28 21.77
C VAL A 8 -14.11 18.90 22.43
N GLN A 9 -15.18 18.13 22.64
CA GLN A 9 -15.10 16.71 23.07
C GLN A 9 -15.36 15.69 21.95
N THR A 10 -15.78 16.16 20.77
CA THR A 10 -16.14 15.34 19.61
C THR A 10 -14.92 14.81 18.85
N SER A 11 -13.82 15.57 18.81
CA SER A 11 -12.62 15.21 18.04
C SER A 11 -11.92 13.95 18.57
N SER A 12 -11.72 13.83 19.89
CA SER A 12 -10.99 12.70 20.49
C SER A 12 -11.74 11.37 20.40
N ARG A 13 -13.08 11.40 20.50
CA ARG A 13 -13.94 10.20 20.35
C ARG A 13 -14.05 9.75 18.91
N ALA A 14 -14.12 10.68 17.96
CA ALA A 14 -14.10 10.36 16.54
C ALA A 14 -12.75 9.75 16.15
N LEU A 15 -11.63 10.34 16.58
CA LEU A 15 -10.29 9.80 16.35
C LEU A 15 -10.12 8.40 16.96
N ALA A 16 -10.58 8.19 18.19
CA ALA A 16 -10.57 6.88 18.84
C ALA A 16 -11.43 5.85 18.08
N ALA A 17 -12.62 6.24 17.60
CA ALA A 17 -13.48 5.37 16.81
C ALA A 17 -12.85 5.01 15.44
N THR A 18 -12.20 5.97 14.77
CA THR A 18 -11.49 5.73 13.51
C THR A 18 -10.26 4.83 13.70
N LEU A 19 -9.51 5.02 14.79
CA LEU A 19 -8.37 4.17 15.15
C LEU A 19 -8.83 2.76 15.55
N HIS A 20 -10.00 2.63 16.19
CA HIS A 20 -10.66 1.33 16.42
C HIS A 20 -11.10 0.65 15.11
N PHE A 21 -11.44 1.42 14.08
CA PHE A 21 -11.88 0.91 12.78
C PHE A 21 -10.70 0.52 11.87
N LEU A 22 -9.52 1.09 12.11
CA LEU A 22 -8.28 0.83 11.36
C LEU A 22 -7.21 0.26 12.28
N PRO A 23 -7.41 -0.93 12.89
CA PRO A 23 -6.45 -1.51 13.83
C PRO A 23 -5.05 -1.63 13.20
N PHE A 24 -4.98 -1.81 11.88
CA PHE A 24 -3.75 -1.81 11.11
C PHE A 24 -2.88 -0.55 11.28
N LEU A 25 -3.47 0.64 11.43
CA LEU A 25 -2.72 1.88 11.66
C LEU A 25 -2.20 2.04 13.10
N VAL A 26 -2.80 1.31 14.04
CA VAL A 26 -2.46 1.34 15.47
C VAL A 26 -1.49 0.23 15.84
N THR A 27 -1.34 -0.78 14.96
CA THR A 27 -0.44 -1.91 15.19
C THR A 27 0.98 -1.47 14.85
N PRO A 28 1.92 -1.41 15.81
CA PRO A 28 3.27 -0.96 15.53
C PRO A 28 3.92 -1.88 14.48
N PRO A 29 4.66 -1.35 13.49
CA PRO A 29 5.30 -2.17 12.44
C PRO A 29 6.19 -3.29 13.02
N SER A 30 6.81 -3.06 14.17
CA SER A 30 7.63 -4.03 14.91
C SER A 30 6.86 -5.24 15.44
N SER A 31 5.53 -5.18 15.51
CA SER A 31 4.68 -6.28 15.96
C SER A 31 4.10 -7.12 14.81
N ASN A 32 4.34 -6.74 13.55
CA ASN A 32 3.84 -7.46 12.38
C ASN A 32 4.91 -7.60 11.30
N ASN A 33 5.96 -8.36 11.62
CA ASN A 33 7.09 -8.65 10.72
C ASN A 33 6.63 -9.17 9.34
N LEU A 34 5.55 -9.95 9.30
CA LEU A 34 4.97 -10.49 8.07
C LEU A 34 4.51 -9.37 7.13
N THR A 35 3.77 -8.39 7.66
CA THR A 35 3.31 -7.22 6.89
C THR A 35 4.47 -6.41 6.35
N THR A 36 5.52 -6.18 7.18
CA THR A 36 6.71 -5.45 6.73
C THR A 36 7.42 -6.17 5.59
N ILE A 37 7.57 -7.49 5.66
CA ILE A 37 8.18 -8.28 4.58
C ILE A 37 7.39 -8.12 3.28
N VAL A 38 6.06 -8.24 3.34
CA VAL A 38 5.18 -8.07 2.17
C VAL A 38 5.32 -6.67 1.59
N LEU A 39 5.26 -5.62 2.43
CA LEU A 39 5.42 -4.23 1.99
C LEU A 39 6.77 -3.98 1.32
N VAL A 40 7.86 -4.51 1.88
CA VAL A 40 9.20 -4.38 1.29
C VAL A 40 9.25 -5.08 -0.07
N CYS A 41 8.65 -6.27 -0.20
CA CYS A 41 8.59 -6.98 -1.48
C CYS A 41 7.83 -6.16 -2.54
N ILE A 42 6.68 -5.60 -2.18
CA ILE A 42 5.89 -4.75 -3.08
C ILE A 42 6.68 -3.50 -3.45
N PHE A 43 7.32 -2.84 -2.48
CA PHE A 43 8.12 -1.64 -2.73
C PHE A 43 9.28 -1.90 -3.70
N ILE A 44 10.03 -2.99 -3.50
CA ILE A 44 11.09 -3.40 -4.44
C ILE A 44 10.48 -3.74 -5.81
N GLY A 45 9.31 -4.36 -5.84
CA GLY A 45 8.53 -4.59 -7.06
C GLY A 45 8.23 -3.28 -7.81
N CYS A 46 7.67 -2.28 -7.12
CA CYS A 46 7.41 -0.95 -7.66
C CYS A 46 8.70 -0.28 -8.17
N PHE A 47 9.78 -0.36 -7.38
CA PHE A 47 11.07 0.21 -7.75
C PHE A 47 11.66 -0.45 -8.99
N SER A 48 11.53 -1.76 -9.11
CA SER A 48 12.00 -2.50 -10.29
C SER A 48 11.29 -2.09 -11.58
N LEU A 49 10.04 -1.58 -11.53
CA LEU A 49 9.30 -1.11 -12.70
C LEU A 49 9.97 0.10 -13.36
N THR A 50 10.75 0.87 -12.60
CA THR A 50 11.44 2.05 -13.13
C THR A 50 12.62 1.68 -14.05
N TYR A 51 13.10 0.44 -14.02
CA TYR A 51 14.23 -0.04 -14.82
C TYR A 51 13.78 -0.98 -15.93
N LYS A 52 14.53 -1.00 -17.03
CA LYS A 52 14.32 -1.93 -18.15
C LYS A 52 15.25 -3.13 -18.00
N GLY A 53 14.69 -4.34 -18.04
CA GLY A 53 15.49 -5.57 -18.03
C GLY A 53 14.65 -6.82 -17.83
N ALA A 54 14.95 -7.89 -18.59
CA ALA A 54 14.26 -9.17 -18.45
C ALA A 54 14.50 -9.83 -17.07
N SER A 55 15.68 -9.64 -16.49
CA SER A 55 16.01 -10.12 -15.14
C SER A 55 15.10 -9.55 -14.05
N LEU A 56 14.61 -8.32 -14.22
CA LEU A 56 13.70 -7.68 -13.26
C LEU A 56 12.30 -8.31 -13.28
N ARG A 57 11.89 -8.91 -14.40
CA ARG A 57 10.63 -9.69 -14.46
C ARG A 57 10.74 -10.94 -13.58
N ILE A 58 11.88 -11.63 -13.64
CA ILE A 58 12.16 -12.79 -12.79
C ILE A 58 12.21 -12.38 -11.32
N LEU A 59 12.88 -11.26 -11.01
CA LEU A 59 12.90 -10.69 -9.66
C LEU A 59 11.46 -10.47 -9.15
N ARG A 60 10.58 -9.85 -9.93
CA ARG A 60 9.18 -9.63 -9.53
C ARG A 60 8.43 -10.93 -9.28
N MET A 61 8.62 -11.96 -10.09
CA MET A 61 8.02 -13.27 -9.83
C MET A 61 8.50 -13.87 -8.50
N VAL A 62 9.80 -13.79 -8.22
CA VAL A 62 10.36 -14.25 -6.93
C VAL A 62 9.79 -13.45 -5.76
N LEU A 63 9.72 -12.12 -5.89
CA LEU A 63 9.14 -11.24 -4.87
C LEU A 63 7.66 -11.55 -4.63
N PHE A 64 6.90 -11.89 -5.67
CA PHE A 64 5.51 -12.31 -5.51
C PHE A 64 5.40 -13.60 -4.70
N VAL A 65 6.22 -14.61 -4.99
CA VAL A 65 6.20 -15.88 -4.23
C VAL A 65 6.51 -15.63 -2.75
N ILE A 66 7.50 -14.79 -2.46
CA ILE A 66 7.85 -14.39 -1.08
C ILE A 66 6.66 -13.65 -0.44
N ALA A 67 6.09 -12.65 -1.12
CA ALA A 67 4.95 -11.88 -0.61
C ALA A 67 3.72 -12.76 -0.38
N ALA A 68 3.43 -13.70 -1.27
CA ALA A 68 2.33 -14.65 -1.13
C ALA A 68 2.54 -15.58 0.07
N TYR A 69 3.76 -16.12 0.23
CA TYR A 69 4.11 -17.00 1.35
C TYR A 69 3.95 -16.29 2.71
N PHE A 70 4.52 -15.10 2.87
CA PHE A 70 4.45 -14.34 4.13
C PHE A 70 3.11 -13.61 4.33
N GLY A 71 2.39 -13.30 3.25
CA GLY A 71 1.10 -12.63 3.30
C GLY A 71 -0.09 -13.57 3.48
N HIS A 72 0.04 -14.85 3.11
CA HIS A 72 -1.04 -15.84 3.27
C HIS A 72 -1.56 -15.94 4.72
N PRO A 73 -0.72 -15.98 5.77
CA PRO A 73 -1.18 -15.95 7.16
C PRO A 73 -1.91 -14.66 7.55
N LEU A 74 -1.69 -13.52 6.86
CA LEU A 74 -2.41 -12.28 7.14
C LEU A 74 -3.90 -12.40 6.78
N VAL A 75 -4.23 -13.23 5.78
CA VAL A 75 -5.60 -13.41 5.29
C VAL A 75 -6.27 -14.63 5.90
N THR A 76 -5.53 -15.72 6.08
CA THR A 76 -6.06 -17.03 6.48
C THR A 76 -5.72 -17.43 7.91
N GLY A 77 -4.86 -16.66 8.59
CA GLY A 77 -4.43 -16.98 9.94
C GLY A 77 -5.57 -16.89 10.95
N ASP A 78 -5.49 -17.73 11.98
CA ASP A 78 -6.38 -17.67 13.13
C ASP A 78 -6.04 -16.42 13.98
N HIS A 79 -6.62 -15.29 13.59
CA HIS A 79 -6.46 -14.03 14.30
C HIS A 79 -7.19 -14.11 15.65
N GLN A 80 -6.42 -14.27 16.73
CA GLN A 80 -6.93 -14.30 18.10
C GLN A 80 -7.35 -12.88 18.53
N VAL A 81 -8.52 -12.44 18.08
CA VAL A 81 -9.07 -11.12 18.39
C VAL A 81 -10.46 -11.24 19.00
N SER A 82 -10.75 -10.42 20.01
CA SER A 82 -11.96 -10.51 20.83
C SER A 82 -13.27 -10.28 20.05
N HIS A 83 -13.21 -9.64 18.88
CA HIS A 83 -14.39 -9.29 18.08
C HIS A 83 -14.15 -9.48 16.58
N ARG A 84 -15.20 -9.91 15.86
CA ARG A 84 -15.17 -10.15 14.40
C ARG A 84 -14.75 -8.93 13.58
N LEU A 85 -15.11 -7.72 14.02
CA LEU A 85 -14.73 -6.49 13.33
C LEU A 85 -13.22 -6.24 13.39
N ALA A 86 -12.57 -6.57 14.50
CA ALA A 86 -11.11 -6.48 14.62
C ALA A 86 -10.41 -7.48 13.70
N ALA A 87 -10.97 -8.69 13.54
CA ALA A 87 -10.45 -9.69 12.60
C ALA A 87 -10.54 -9.19 11.15
N ALA A 88 -11.68 -8.61 10.78
CA ALA A 88 -11.86 -7.98 9.48
C ALA A 88 -10.86 -6.85 9.24
N GLY A 89 -10.55 -6.06 10.27
CA GLY A 89 -9.55 -4.98 10.21
C GLY A 89 -8.10 -5.45 9.99
N ILE A 90 -7.79 -6.74 10.19
CA ILE A 90 -6.49 -7.33 9.87
C ILE A 90 -6.52 -8.01 8.49
N VAL A 91 -7.54 -8.84 8.26
CA VAL A 91 -7.70 -9.63 7.04
C VAL A 91 -7.86 -8.75 5.81
N PHE A 92 -8.65 -7.67 5.90
CA PHE A 92 -8.93 -6.81 4.76
C PHE A 92 -7.68 -6.07 4.25
N PRO A 93 -6.89 -5.37 5.09
CA PRO A 93 -5.61 -4.82 4.66
C PRO A 93 -4.62 -5.89 4.15
N GLY A 94 -4.55 -7.06 4.80
CA GLY A 94 -3.72 -8.18 4.34
C GLY A 94 -4.08 -8.64 2.92
N ALA A 95 -5.38 -8.75 2.63
CA ALA A 95 -5.88 -9.11 1.31
C ALA A 95 -5.57 -8.02 0.27
N LEU A 96 -5.71 -6.74 0.63
CA LEU A 96 -5.34 -5.62 -0.24
C LEU A 96 -3.83 -5.61 -0.54
N LEU A 97 -2.99 -5.93 0.44
CA LEU A 97 -1.53 -6.04 0.23
C LEU A 97 -1.18 -7.18 -0.73
N LEU A 98 -1.81 -8.35 -0.57
CA LEU A 98 -1.60 -9.46 -1.51
C LEU A 98 -2.11 -9.14 -2.92
N LEU A 99 -3.25 -8.46 -3.04
CA LEU A 99 -3.76 -7.99 -4.32
C LEU A 99 -2.80 -6.98 -4.96
N LYS A 100 -2.23 -6.08 -4.16
CA LYS A 100 -1.22 -5.12 -4.61
C LYS A 100 0.07 -5.81 -5.05
N ALA A 101 0.53 -6.82 -4.32
CA ALA A 101 1.67 -7.64 -4.73
C ALA A 101 1.39 -8.35 -6.07
N PHE A 102 0.19 -8.88 -6.25
CA PHE A 102 -0.23 -9.48 -7.51
C PHE A 102 -0.24 -8.47 -8.66
N ASP A 103 -0.84 -7.29 -8.47
CA ASP A 103 -0.85 -6.20 -9.45
C ASP A 103 0.58 -5.79 -9.89
N VAL A 104 1.43 -5.47 -8.91
CA VAL A 104 2.78 -4.97 -9.16
C VAL A 104 3.71 -6.05 -9.70
N CYS A 105 3.62 -7.29 -9.23
CA CYS A 105 4.61 -8.32 -9.53
C CYS A 105 4.19 -9.29 -10.63
N ILE A 106 2.89 -9.54 -10.78
CA ILE A 106 2.34 -10.51 -11.72
C ILE A 106 1.67 -9.79 -12.89
N VAL A 107 0.66 -8.95 -12.64
CA VAL A 107 -0.06 -8.26 -13.72
C VAL A 107 0.88 -7.42 -14.59
N SER A 108 1.84 -6.73 -13.96
CA SER A 108 2.86 -5.93 -14.66
C SER A 108 3.77 -6.70 -15.64
N LEU A 109 3.69 -8.03 -15.69
CA LEU A 109 4.42 -8.84 -16.67
C LEU A 109 3.76 -8.82 -18.05
N TRP A 110 2.45 -8.56 -18.10
CA TRP A 110 1.66 -8.47 -19.34
C TRP A 110 1.40 -7.04 -19.79
N ASP A 111 1.74 -6.04 -18.98
CA ASP A 111 1.63 -4.64 -19.37
C ASP A 111 2.67 -4.28 -20.45
N ASP A 112 2.27 -3.48 -21.43
CA ASP A 112 3.14 -2.97 -22.51
C ASP A 112 4.30 -2.11 -21.97
N GLY A 113 4.13 -1.56 -20.76
CA GLY A 113 5.14 -0.78 -20.07
C GLY A 113 4.77 -0.59 -18.59
N PRO A 114 5.69 -0.04 -17.79
CA PRO A 114 5.36 0.31 -16.40
C PRO A 114 4.30 1.41 -16.37
N PRO A 115 3.54 1.55 -15.27
CA PRO A 115 2.57 2.62 -15.14
C PRO A 115 3.28 3.97 -15.12
N HIS A 116 2.66 4.98 -15.72
CA HIS A 116 3.19 6.33 -15.79
C HIS A 116 2.29 7.27 -15.03
N TRP A 117 2.92 8.26 -14.40
CA TRP A 117 2.18 9.42 -13.96
C TRP A 117 1.62 10.20 -15.14
N LEU A 118 0.41 10.69 -14.96
CA LEU A 118 -0.22 11.68 -15.81
C LEU A 118 -0.28 12.97 -15.00
N ARG A 119 0.33 14.05 -15.52
CA ARG A 119 0.19 15.39 -14.95
C ARG A 119 -0.72 16.20 -15.85
N ASN A 120 -1.89 16.60 -15.34
CA ASN A 120 -2.91 17.29 -16.14
C ASN A 120 -3.23 16.54 -17.46
N GLY A 121 -3.37 15.21 -17.39
CA GLY A 121 -3.66 14.34 -18.54
C GLY A 121 -2.47 14.06 -19.47
N LYS A 122 -1.28 14.62 -19.21
CA LYS A 122 -0.08 14.36 -20.02
C LYS A 122 0.83 13.35 -19.34
N ARG A 123 1.27 12.33 -20.09
CA ARG A 123 2.21 11.31 -19.60
C ARG A 123 3.55 11.94 -19.23
N VAL A 124 3.97 11.70 -17.99
CA VAL A 124 5.27 12.09 -17.45
C VAL A 124 6.25 10.95 -17.70
N PRO A 125 7.48 11.23 -18.17
CA PRO A 125 8.50 10.20 -18.35
C PRO A 125 8.85 9.54 -17.01
N LEU A 126 9.30 8.28 -17.06
CA LEU A 126 9.81 7.61 -15.87
C LEU A 126 10.99 8.39 -15.28
N PRO A 127 11.09 8.47 -13.94
CA PRO A 127 12.20 9.15 -13.30
C PRO A 127 13.52 8.46 -13.60
N ASP A 128 14.52 9.26 -13.94
CA ASP A 128 15.90 8.83 -14.17
C ASP A 128 16.74 8.88 -12.89
N THR A 129 16.46 9.83 -12.00
CA THR A 129 17.13 9.98 -10.70
C THR A 129 16.72 8.92 -9.67
N LEU A 130 17.65 8.52 -8.80
CA LEU A 130 17.38 7.58 -7.70
C LEU A 130 16.24 8.08 -6.80
N PHE A 131 16.26 9.35 -6.42
CA PHE A 131 15.22 9.94 -5.59
C PHE A 131 13.86 9.93 -6.28
N GLY A 132 13.80 10.29 -7.58
CA GLY A 132 12.57 10.21 -8.35
C GLY A 132 11.99 8.80 -8.41
N ARG A 133 12.85 7.77 -8.54
CA ARG A 133 12.42 6.36 -8.52
C ARG A 133 11.88 5.94 -7.16
N LEU A 134 12.49 6.40 -6.07
CA LEU A 134 11.99 6.14 -4.71
C LEU A 134 10.61 6.77 -4.51
N VAL A 135 10.44 8.04 -4.92
CA VAL A 135 9.17 8.75 -4.83
C VAL A 135 8.09 8.07 -5.67
N TYR A 136 8.42 7.68 -6.90
CA TYR A 136 7.54 6.89 -7.78
C TYR A 136 7.09 5.61 -7.13
N SER A 137 8.02 4.86 -6.54
CA SER A 137 7.75 3.56 -5.95
C SER A 137 6.89 3.67 -4.70
N PHE A 138 7.12 4.73 -3.92
CA PHE A 138 6.36 5.02 -2.72
C PHE A 138 4.92 5.43 -3.05
N ASP A 139 4.72 6.34 -4.00
CA ASP A 139 3.38 6.73 -4.45
C ASP A 139 2.62 5.52 -5.02
N LEU A 140 3.25 4.74 -5.90
CA LEU A 140 2.63 3.55 -6.48
C LEU A 140 2.34 2.48 -5.43
N LEU A 141 3.10 2.40 -4.34
CA LEU A 141 2.84 1.48 -3.23
C LEU A 141 1.56 1.87 -2.47
N ILE A 142 1.38 3.16 -2.18
CA ILE A 142 0.30 3.65 -1.32
C ILE A 142 -0.98 3.99 -2.08
N THR A 143 -0.93 4.10 -3.40
CA THR A 143 -2.12 4.39 -4.23
C THR A 143 -2.44 3.27 -5.21
N ASN A 144 -3.69 3.24 -5.68
CA ASN A 144 -4.10 2.40 -6.80
C ASN A 144 -3.96 3.16 -8.12
N ARG A 145 -3.87 2.43 -9.24
CA ARG A 145 -3.95 3.05 -10.58
C ARG A 145 -5.21 3.92 -10.69
N GLY A 146 -5.09 5.07 -11.35
CA GLY A 146 -6.10 6.13 -11.35
C GLY A 146 -5.94 7.25 -10.31
N SER A 147 -5.23 7.06 -9.18
CA SER A 147 -5.01 8.13 -8.17
C SER A 147 -3.55 8.28 -7.76
N SER A 148 -3.04 9.50 -7.64
CA SER A 148 -1.71 9.77 -7.05
C SER A 148 -1.86 10.56 -5.75
N TRP A 149 -0.87 10.44 -4.87
CA TRP A 149 -0.73 11.29 -3.70
C TRP A 149 -0.38 12.75 -4.06
N PHE A 150 0.21 12.97 -5.23
CA PHE A 150 0.64 14.30 -5.66
C PHE A 150 -0.49 15.06 -6.34
N GLU A 151 -0.65 16.33 -5.96
CA GLU A 151 -1.68 17.20 -6.52
C GLU A 151 -1.47 17.41 -8.04
N GLY A 152 -2.54 17.20 -8.81
CA GLY A 152 -2.50 17.30 -10.28
C GLY A 152 -1.85 16.10 -10.98
N TYR A 153 -1.51 15.05 -10.23
CA TYR A 153 -1.04 13.77 -10.77
C TYR A 153 -2.11 12.69 -10.66
N SER A 154 -2.11 11.77 -11.62
CA SER A 154 -2.84 10.50 -11.55
C SER A 154 -1.99 9.39 -12.17
N TRP A 155 -2.30 8.13 -11.87
CA TRP A 155 -1.73 7.01 -12.62
C TRP A 155 -2.58 6.74 -13.86
N ASP A 156 -1.93 6.24 -14.92
CA ASP A 156 -2.60 5.70 -16.11
C ASP A 156 -3.27 4.34 -15.88
#